data_AF-A0A8T1W987-F1
#
_entry.id   AF-A0A8T1W987-F1
#
_cell.length_a   1.000
_cell.length_b   1.000
_cell.length_c   1.000
_cell.angle_alpha   90.00
_cell.angle_beta   90.00
_cell.angle_gamma   90.00
#
_symmetry.space_group_name_H-M   'P 1'
#
loop_
_entity.id
_entity.type
_entity.pdbx_description
1 polymer ?
#
loop_
_entity_poly.entity_id
_entity_poly.type
_entity_poly.pdbx_seq_one_letter_code
_entity_poly.pdbx_strand_id
1 'polypeptide(L)'
;MEEVVGDAVFASFPGERFRYVVGRVDGVGHIRLESETSKQRWTCEVTDVGAFAPKGVMLPPNTVLHYVAASLKESTGDGSDPGLHLVREDGDKVLLLEVLVKLGAVAFAWAPKYAFPLQLVSEQAPSPVEQAPSPVEQVKLLTAQVQELQQEVKTLKEQMKAVLRAQQEGPTGSLPSPGFTIRPRHLSTPPPATSAAILTKSSHREHAWGAILGHTKHTLAKTEEYRERRNASGAIERRHRPHACKVCSVLRGEGRRASQTCHYCVECTDQRGGGVVFLCDKVRPHRAAEYQKATCNQIWHALWSNGENMPESGVSSIRMRTKLKPSEPGSTPLGHVGKSLV
;
A
#
# COMPACT_ATOMS: atom_id res chain seq x y z
N MET A 1 5.97 1.19 0.01
CA MET A 1 7.12 2.10 0.23
C MET A 1 8.35 1.23 0.11
N GLU A 2 9.31 1.60 -0.74
CA GLU A 2 10.58 0.87 -0.84
C GLU A 2 11.41 1.09 0.43
N GLU A 3 12.26 0.12 0.74
CA GLU A 3 13.21 0.21 1.85
C GLU A 3 14.27 1.27 1.54
N VAL A 4 14.44 2.22 2.46
CA VAL A 4 15.41 3.31 2.37
C VAL A 4 16.51 3.05 3.38
N VAL A 5 17.75 3.01 2.89
CA VAL A 5 18.95 2.77 3.68
C VAL A 5 19.89 3.95 3.54
N GLY A 6 20.55 4.34 4.63
CA GLY A 6 21.57 5.37 4.62
C GLY A 6 22.27 5.49 5.95
N ASP A 7 23.04 6.57 6.11
CA ASP A 7 23.70 6.89 7.37
C ASP A 7 23.09 8.18 7.93
N ALA A 8 23.02 8.28 9.25
CA ALA A 8 22.50 9.41 9.99
C ALA A 8 23.45 9.80 11.12
N VAL A 9 23.46 11.09 11.46
CA VAL A 9 24.17 11.64 12.61
C VAL A 9 23.21 12.41 13.48
N PHE A 10 23.43 12.40 14.78
CA PHE A 10 22.54 13.06 15.74
C PHE A 10 23.34 13.99 16.61
N ALA A 11 22.82 15.19 16.85
CA ALA A 11 23.48 16.18 17.71
C ALA A 11 23.70 15.65 19.15
N SER A 12 22.79 14.80 19.64
CA SER A 12 22.90 14.16 20.96
C SER A 12 24.03 13.11 21.05
N PHE A 13 24.61 12.70 19.92
CA PHE A 13 25.63 11.66 19.82
C PHE A 13 26.81 12.16 18.97
N PRO A 14 27.56 13.16 19.49
CA PRO A 14 28.65 13.77 18.73
C PRO A 14 29.72 12.73 18.38
N GLY A 15 30.06 12.64 17.09
CA GLY A 15 31.08 11.70 16.59
C GLY A 15 30.60 10.26 16.40
N GLU A 16 29.35 9.94 16.74
CA GLU A 16 28.75 8.63 16.45
C GLU A 16 27.94 8.72 15.13
N ARG A 17 28.06 7.69 14.29
CA ARG A 17 27.29 7.55 13.05
C ARG A 17 26.39 6.34 13.19
N PHE A 18 25.18 6.46 12.67
CA PHE A 18 24.19 5.40 12.70
C PHE A 18 23.80 5.01 11.28
N ARG A 19 23.91 3.73 10.94
CA ARG A 19 23.27 3.21 9.73
C ARG A 19 21.79 3.03 10.01
N TYR A 20 20.94 3.62 9.18
CA TYR A 20 19.51 3.51 9.31
C TYR A 20 18.88 2.69 8.19
N VAL A 21 17.76 2.06 8.51
CA VAL A 21 16.86 1.41 7.56
C VAL A 21 15.43 1.83 7.90
N VAL A 22 14.69 2.32 6.91
CA VAL A 22 13.27 2.68 7.04
C VAL A 22 12.51 2.08 5.88
N GLY A 23 11.47 1.30 6.17
CA GLY A 23 10.70 0.67 5.11
C GLY A 23 9.42 0.02 5.58
N ARG A 24 8.86 -0.84 4.73
CA ARG A 24 7.71 -1.67 5.04
C ARG A 24 7.93 -3.10 4.57
N VAL A 25 7.64 -4.05 5.45
CA VAL A 25 7.63 -5.49 5.16
C VAL A 25 6.24 -6.00 5.54
N ASP A 26 5.56 -6.69 4.63
CA ASP A 26 4.21 -7.26 4.84
C ASP A 26 3.16 -6.27 5.41
N GLY A 27 3.27 -4.99 5.04
CA GLY A 27 2.36 -3.93 5.48
C GLY A 27 2.72 -3.29 6.82
N VAL A 28 3.68 -3.85 7.56
CA VAL A 28 4.21 -3.31 8.81
C VAL A 28 5.39 -2.39 8.52
N GLY A 29 5.36 -1.17 9.07
CA GLY A 29 6.49 -0.26 8.98
C GLY A 29 7.63 -0.72 9.87
N HIS A 30 8.87 -0.49 9.47
CA HIS A 30 10.02 -0.76 10.32
C HIS A 30 11.00 0.41 10.27
N ILE A 31 11.59 0.70 11.42
CA ILE A 31 12.69 1.65 11.57
C ILE A 31 13.79 0.90 12.33
N ARG A 32 15.02 0.93 11.80
CA ARG A 32 16.20 0.37 12.44
C ARG A 32 17.32 1.38 12.45
N LEU A 33 18.01 1.49 13.57
CA LEU A 33 19.28 2.21 13.71
C LEU A 33 20.36 1.24 14.18
N GLU A 34 21.55 1.35 13.61
CA GLU A 34 22.73 0.58 13.99
C GLU A 34 23.89 1.52 14.22
N SER A 35 24.48 1.50 15.42
CA SER A 35 25.68 2.29 15.70
C SER A 35 26.86 1.72 14.92
N GLU A 36 27.55 2.55 14.14
CA GLU A 36 28.75 2.12 13.43
C GLU A 36 29.90 1.81 14.40
N THR A 37 29.91 2.44 15.58
CA THR A 37 30.95 2.32 16.60
C THR A 37 30.72 1.12 17.51
N SER A 38 29.54 1.00 18.12
CA SER A 38 29.25 -0.08 19.08
C SER A 38 28.68 -1.34 18.44
N LYS A 39 28.28 -1.29 17.16
CA LYS A 39 27.56 -2.35 16.43
C LYS A 39 26.23 -2.77 17.05
N GLN A 40 25.76 -2.04 18.07
CA GLN A 40 24.43 -2.25 18.63
C GLN A 40 23.36 -1.82 17.65
N ARG A 41 22.22 -2.52 17.70
CA ARG A 41 21.09 -2.34 16.79
C ARG A 41 19.83 -2.09 17.59
N TRP A 42 19.05 -1.11 17.18
CA TRP A 42 17.74 -0.82 17.75
C TRP A 42 16.69 -0.83 16.66
N THR A 43 15.53 -1.42 16.94
CA THR A 43 14.44 -1.58 15.97
C THR A 43 13.10 -1.16 16.56
N CYS A 44 12.23 -0.62 15.71
CA CYS A 44 10.86 -0.24 16.03
C CYS A 44 9.95 -0.73 14.91
N GLU A 45 8.97 -1.56 15.26
CA GLU A 45 7.89 -1.95 14.35
C GLU A 45 6.76 -0.93 14.46
N VAL A 46 6.29 -0.46 13.31
CA VAL A 46 5.31 0.60 13.17
C VAL A 46 4.04 -0.01 12.56
N THR A 47 3.23 -0.61 13.43
CA THR A 47 1.93 -1.21 13.08
C THR A 47 0.84 -0.15 13.03
N ASP A 48 0.79 0.74 14.03
CA ASP A 48 -0.09 1.90 14.08
C ASP A 48 0.72 3.18 14.29
N VAL A 49 0.69 4.07 13.31
CA VAL A 49 1.38 5.36 13.38
C VAL A 49 0.73 6.33 14.37
N GLY A 50 -0.56 6.17 14.64
CA GLY A 50 -1.26 6.96 15.65
C GLY A 50 -0.74 6.75 17.06
N ALA A 51 -0.23 5.55 17.37
CA ALA A 51 0.38 5.24 18.67
C ALA A 51 1.65 6.07 18.96
N PHE A 52 2.34 6.52 17.92
CA PHE A 52 3.56 7.32 18.02
C PHE A 52 3.32 8.83 17.82
N ALA A 53 2.06 9.22 17.60
CA ALA A 53 1.66 10.58 17.25
C ALA A 53 1.07 11.35 18.44
N PRO A 54 1.08 12.69 18.42
CA PRO A 54 0.30 13.50 19.36
C PRO A 54 -1.21 13.25 19.17
N LYS A 55 -2.00 13.39 20.24
CA LYS A 55 -3.46 13.21 20.20
C LYS A 55 -4.10 14.05 19.09
N GLY A 56 -4.87 13.39 18.22
CA GLY A 56 -5.60 14.05 17.12
C GLY A 56 -4.80 14.23 15.84
N VAL A 57 -3.56 13.73 15.75
CA VAL A 57 -2.78 13.72 14.51
C VAL A 57 -2.99 12.38 13.79
N MET A 58 -3.51 12.43 12.56
CA MET A 58 -3.71 11.25 11.72
C MET A 58 -3.04 11.46 10.36
N LEU A 59 -1.71 11.30 10.31
CA LEU A 59 -1.00 11.23 9.03
C LEU A 59 -0.95 9.80 8.52
N PRO A 60 -1.03 9.58 7.20
CA PRO A 60 -0.90 8.24 6.62
C PRO A 60 0.44 7.60 7.01
N PRO A 61 0.48 6.30 7.32
CA PRO A 61 1.71 5.65 7.79
C PRO A 61 2.90 5.80 6.84
N ASN A 62 2.67 5.65 5.53
CA ASN A 62 3.71 5.85 4.52
C ASN A 62 4.23 7.29 4.49
N THR A 63 3.37 8.29 4.74
CA THR A 63 3.79 9.69 4.78
C THR A 63 4.75 9.89 5.94
N VAL A 64 4.39 9.39 7.12
CA VAL A 64 5.25 9.51 8.31
C VAL A 64 6.58 8.80 8.09
N LEU A 65 6.58 7.55 7.62
CA LEU A 65 7.81 6.82 7.35
C LEU A 65 8.68 7.51 6.28
N HIS A 66 8.06 8.08 5.24
CA HIS A 66 8.79 8.86 4.23
C HIS A 66 9.44 10.10 4.83
N TYR A 67 8.76 10.79 5.74
CA TYR A 67 9.35 11.92 6.47
C TYR A 67 10.47 11.48 7.40
N VAL A 68 10.31 10.37 8.13
CA VAL A 68 11.37 9.80 8.96
C VAL A 68 12.61 9.51 8.12
N ALA A 69 12.45 8.83 6.98
CA ALA A 69 13.55 8.54 6.07
C ALA A 69 14.22 9.81 5.51
N ALA A 70 13.42 10.83 5.13
CA ALA A 70 13.94 12.10 4.64
C ALA A 70 14.74 12.85 5.71
N SER A 71 14.20 12.97 6.94
CA SER A 71 14.89 13.62 8.06
C SER A 71 16.19 12.91 8.43
N LEU A 72 16.19 11.56 8.48
CA LEU A 72 17.40 10.79 8.71
C LEU A 72 18.45 11.01 7.62
N LYS A 73 18.03 11.08 6.36
CA LYS A 73 18.94 11.36 5.23
C LYS A 73 19.56 12.76 5.31
N GLU A 74 18.74 13.76 5.64
CA GLU A 74 19.16 15.16 5.73
C GLU A 74 20.06 15.44 6.94
N SER A 75 20.04 14.58 7.95
CA SER A 75 20.88 14.70 9.16
C SER A 75 22.39 14.76 8.87
N THR A 76 22.84 14.20 7.75
CA THR A 76 24.26 14.19 7.33
C THR A 76 24.72 15.49 6.67
N GLY A 77 23.81 16.45 6.45
CA GLY A 77 24.12 17.77 5.89
C GLY A 77 24.71 18.74 6.90
N ASP A 78 25.25 19.86 6.39
CA ASP A 78 25.96 20.91 7.14
C ASP A 78 25.06 21.81 8.01
N GLY A 79 23.83 21.35 8.29
CA GLY A 79 22.82 22.07 9.05
C GLY A 79 22.25 21.16 10.10
N SER A 80 22.43 21.53 11.37
CA SER A 80 21.73 20.91 12.50
C SER A 80 20.22 21.03 12.25
N ASP A 81 19.57 19.97 11.75
CA ASP A 81 18.13 20.01 11.51
C ASP A 81 17.44 19.99 12.88
N PRO A 82 16.75 21.09 13.28
CA PRO A 82 16.07 21.15 14.56
C PRO A 82 14.89 20.16 14.66
N GLY A 83 14.60 19.42 13.58
CA GLY A 83 13.50 18.47 13.48
C GLY A 83 13.79 17.03 13.93
N LEU A 84 15.05 16.65 14.13
CA LEU A 84 15.44 15.26 14.38
C LEU A 84 16.23 15.13 15.67
N HIS A 85 15.72 14.37 16.63
CA HIS A 85 16.36 14.16 17.92
C HIS A 85 16.37 12.69 18.29
N LEU A 86 17.44 12.25 18.96
CA LEU A 86 17.60 10.89 19.44
C LEU A 86 17.98 10.97 20.92
N VAL A 87 17.30 10.19 21.75
CA VAL A 87 17.50 10.15 23.21
C VAL A 87 17.78 8.72 23.65
N ARG A 88 18.77 8.53 24.52
CA ARG A 88 19.02 7.25 25.21
C ARG A 88 18.10 7.15 26.42
N GLU A 89 17.34 6.05 26.50
CA GLU A 89 16.48 5.71 27.62
C GLU A 89 16.84 4.32 28.17
N ASP A 90 16.45 4.06 29.41
CA ASP A 90 16.59 2.76 30.09
C ASP A 90 18.00 2.14 30.04
N GLY A 91 19.05 2.98 30.17
CA GLY A 91 20.44 2.53 30.16
C GLY A 91 20.85 1.88 28.84
N ASP A 92 20.52 2.53 27.72
CA ASP A 92 20.82 2.14 26.33
C ASP A 92 19.96 1.01 25.75
N LYS A 93 19.00 0.53 26.53
CA LYS A 93 18.05 -0.49 26.05
C LYS A 93 17.03 0.09 25.08
N VAL A 94 16.73 1.38 25.18
CA VAL A 94 15.76 2.06 24.31
C VAL A 94 16.39 3.31 23.73
N LEU A 95 16.23 3.52 22.43
CA LEU A 95 16.49 4.79 21.79
C LEU A 95 15.16 5.43 21.38
N LEU A 96 14.86 6.60 21.90
CA LEU A 96 13.69 7.36 21.49
C LEU A 96 14.05 8.25 20.32
N LEU A 97 13.60 7.89 19.12
CA LEU A 97 13.76 8.70 17.91
C LEU A 97 12.58 9.65 17.76
N GLU A 98 12.85 10.94 17.87
CA GLU A 98 11.86 11.99 17.75
C GLU A 98 12.00 12.72 16.41
N VAL A 99 10.89 12.79 15.66
CA VAL A 99 10.85 13.38 14.33
C VAL A 99 9.73 14.41 14.23
N LEU A 100 10.08 15.65 13.90
CA LEU A 100 9.14 16.73 13.60
C LEU A 100 8.76 16.70 12.12
N VAL A 101 7.52 16.33 11.83
CA VAL A 101 7.02 16.26 10.46
C VAL A 101 6.57 17.65 10.01
N LYS A 102 7.41 18.34 9.23
CA LYS A 102 7.11 19.67 8.68
C LYS A 102 6.39 19.55 7.32
N LEU A 103 5.08 19.75 7.31
CA LEU A 103 4.27 19.79 6.08
C LEU A 103 4.28 21.24 5.55
N GLY A 104 4.95 21.47 4.42
CA GLY A 104 5.28 22.81 3.95
C GLY A 104 4.09 23.65 3.48
N ALA A 105 3.67 24.60 4.32
CA ALA A 105 3.12 25.88 3.91
C ALA A 105 3.59 26.95 4.91
N VAL A 106 4.20 28.02 4.41
CA VAL A 106 4.94 29.06 5.18
C VAL A 106 4.09 29.87 6.17
N ALA A 107 2.80 29.52 6.33
CA ALA A 107 1.83 30.21 7.18
C ALA A 107 1.18 29.32 8.26
N PHE A 108 1.48 28.02 8.32
CA PHE A 108 0.93 27.11 9.33
C PHE A 108 2.05 26.40 10.09
N ALA A 109 2.20 26.73 11.38
CA ALA A 109 3.18 26.15 12.30
C ALA A 109 2.79 24.73 12.77
N TRP A 110 2.16 23.92 11.92
CA TRP A 110 1.79 22.55 12.26
C TRP A 110 2.93 21.59 11.95
N ALA A 111 3.72 21.29 12.99
CA ALA A 111 4.82 20.33 12.93
C ALA A 111 4.60 19.27 14.01
N PRO A 112 3.74 18.25 13.77
CA PRO A 112 3.53 17.19 14.74
C PRO A 112 4.84 16.44 14.99
N LYS A 113 5.14 16.26 16.28
CA LYS A 113 6.30 15.50 16.76
C LYS A 113 5.90 14.05 16.97
N TYR A 114 6.53 13.15 16.21
CA TYR A 114 6.40 11.71 16.40
C TYR A 114 7.55 11.21 17.25
N ALA A 115 7.28 10.23 18.12
CA ALA A 115 8.28 9.63 18.98
C ALA A 115 8.26 8.11 18.82
N PHE A 116 9.34 7.54 18.29
CA PHE A 116 9.48 6.12 17.99
C PHE A 116 10.44 5.47 18.99
N PRO A 117 9.95 4.65 19.94
CA PRO A 117 10.79 3.91 20.85
C PRO A 117 11.42 2.71 20.11
N LEU A 118 12.72 2.80 19.85
CA LEU A 118 13.52 1.74 19.23
C LEU A 118 14.12 0.86 20.33
N GLN A 119 13.78 -0.43 20.31
CA GLN A 119 14.24 -1.39 21.30
C GLN A 119 15.58 -2.00 20.89
N LEU A 120 16.51 -2.11 21.83
CA LEU A 120 17.81 -2.75 21.60
C LEU A 120 17.59 -4.22 21.25
N VAL A 121 18.09 -4.62 20.10
CA VAL A 121 18.14 -6.01 19.68
C VAL A 121 19.35 -6.62 20.38
N SER A 122 19.11 -7.37 21.46
CA SER A 122 20.15 -8.19 22.07
C SER A 122 20.69 -9.16 21.01
N GLU A 123 22.01 -9.26 20.87
CA GLU A 123 22.67 -10.13 19.90
C GLU A 123 22.47 -11.65 20.17
N GLN A 124 21.61 -11.99 21.14
CA GLN A 124 21.18 -13.35 21.48
C GLN A 124 19.69 -13.40 21.77
N ALA A 125 18.88 -13.44 20.71
CA ALA A 125 17.66 -14.25 20.65
C ALA A 125 17.27 -14.44 19.18
N PRO A 126 17.30 -15.68 18.64
CA PRO A 126 16.79 -15.97 17.32
C PRO A 126 15.29 -15.68 17.29
N SER A 127 14.83 -15.04 16.22
CA SER A 127 13.41 -14.89 15.93
C SER A 127 12.73 -16.26 15.83
N PRO A 128 11.42 -16.42 16.14
CA PRO A 128 10.72 -17.70 16.07
C PRO A 128 10.51 -18.26 14.65
N VAL A 129 11.33 -17.85 13.68
CA VAL A 129 11.28 -18.29 12.29
C VAL A 129 12.69 -18.62 11.79
N GLU A 130 13.42 -19.45 12.54
CA GLU A 130 14.54 -20.23 12.01
C GLU A 130 14.37 -21.71 12.42
N GLN A 131 13.59 -22.44 11.61
CA GLN A 131 13.97 -23.80 11.24
C GLN A 131 14.46 -23.77 9.79
N ALA A 132 15.48 -22.95 9.53
CA ALA A 132 16.38 -23.16 8.42
C ALA A 132 17.78 -23.21 9.05
N PRO A 133 18.52 -24.33 8.91
CA PRO A 133 19.88 -24.41 9.43
C PRO A 133 20.71 -23.27 8.82
N SER A 134 21.72 -22.78 9.53
CA SER A 134 22.62 -21.77 8.95
C SER A 134 23.18 -22.27 7.61
N PRO A 135 23.57 -21.40 6.65
CA PRO A 135 24.14 -21.84 5.37
C PRO A 135 25.27 -22.86 5.53
N VAL A 136 26.03 -22.77 6.63
CA VAL A 136 27.10 -23.70 6.99
C VAL A 136 26.55 -25.06 7.44
N GLU A 137 25.47 -25.09 8.21
CA GLU A 137 24.78 -26.33 8.61
C GLU A 137 24.03 -26.98 7.45
N GLN A 138 23.41 -26.18 6.56
CA GLN A 138 22.82 -26.69 5.32
C GLN A 138 23.88 -27.35 4.44
N VAL A 139 25.04 -26.70 4.27
CA VAL A 139 26.16 -27.29 3.52
C VAL A 139 26.67 -28.56 4.20
N LYS A 140 26.79 -28.60 5.53
CA LYS A 140 27.20 -29.80 6.27
C LYS A 140 26.19 -30.94 6.12
N LEU A 141 24.89 -30.65 6.22
CA LEU A 141 23.83 -31.63 6.06
C LEU A 141 23.76 -32.16 4.62
N LEU A 142 23.85 -31.27 3.62
CA LEU A 142 23.90 -31.67 2.21
C LEU A 142 25.14 -32.52 1.93
N THR A 143 26.29 -32.16 2.50
CA THR A 143 27.54 -32.91 2.33
C THR A 143 27.43 -34.30 2.95
N ALA A 144 26.81 -34.42 4.13
CA ALA A 144 26.56 -35.72 4.78
C ALA A 144 25.61 -36.60 3.93
N GLN A 145 24.51 -36.02 3.40
CA GLN A 145 23.60 -36.74 2.50
C GLN A 145 24.28 -37.18 1.21
N VAL A 146 25.13 -36.34 0.61
CA VAL A 146 25.89 -36.72 -0.59
C VAL A 146 26.86 -37.87 -0.29
N GLN A 147 27.50 -37.88 0.87
CA GLN A 147 28.39 -38.96 1.28
C GLN A 147 27.62 -40.28 1.51
N GLU A 148 26.45 -40.23 2.14
CA GLU A 148 25.59 -41.40 2.35
C GLU A 148 25.12 -41.98 1.00
N LEU A 149 24.61 -41.14 0.10
CA LEU A 149 24.21 -41.56 -1.25
C LEU A 149 25.38 -42.15 -2.06
N GLN A 150 26.59 -41.59 -1.92
CA GLN A 150 27.78 -42.17 -2.55
C GLN A 150 28.10 -43.58 -2.01
N GLN A 151 27.89 -43.81 -0.71
CA GLN A 151 28.06 -45.11 -0.08
C GLN A 151 27.02 -46.11 -0.62
N GLU A 152 25.74 -45.71 -0.67
CA GLU A 152 24.66 -46.55 -1.19
C GLU A 152 24.88 -46.94 -2.65
N VAL A 153 25.25 -45.99 -3.51
CA VAL A 153 25.55 -46.27 -4.93
C VAL A 153 26.72 -47.25 -5.07
N LYS A 154 27.74 -47.14 -4.21
CA LYS A 154 28.87 -48.07 -4.20
C LYS A 154 28.40 -49.47 -3.83
N THR A 155 27.58 -49.61 -2.79
CA THR A 155 27.03 -50.90 -2.36
C THR A 155 26.11 -51.49 -3.43
N LEU A 156 25.23 -50.69 -4.04
CA LEU A 156 24.36 -51.14 -5.13
C LEU A 156 25.17 -51.64 -6.32
N LYS A 157 26.26 -50.94 -6.66
CA LYS A 157 27.17 -51.34 -7.74
C LYS A 157 27.85 -52.68 -7.47
N GLU A 158 28.24 -52.94 -6.23
CA GLU A 158 28.81 -54.23 -5.81
C GLU A 158 27.78 -55.36 -5.86
N GLN A 159 26.56 -55.10 -5.39
CA GLN A 159 25.45 -56.05 -5.48
C GLN A 159 25.10 -56.38 -6.93
N MET A 160 25.01 -55.38 -7.80
CA MET A 160 24.73 -55.59 -9.23
C MET A 160 25.85 -56.37 -9.92
N LYS A 161 27.11 -56.13 -9.54
CA LYS A 161 28.25 -56.91 -10.01
C LYS A 161 28.19 -58.37 -9.53
N ALA A 162 27.70 -58.61 -8.31
CA ALA A 162 27.50 -59.96 -7.78
C ALA A 162 26.37 -60.70 -8.52
N VAL A 163 25.25 -60.02 -8.81
CA VAL A 163 24.14 -60.58 -9.60
C VAL A 163 24.59 -60.93 -11.02
N LEU A 164 25.33 -60.03 -11.68
CA LEU A 164 25.89 -60.30 -13.02
C LEU A 164 26.84 -61.50 -13.03
N ARG A 165 27.63 -61.69 -11.98
CA ARG A 165 28.49 -62.89 -11.83
C ARG A 165 27.66 -64.15 -11.59
N ALA A 166 26.64 -64.08 -10.74
CA ALA A 166 25.75 -65.21 -10.48
C ALA A 166 24.96 -65.65 -11.73
N GLN A 167 24.62 -64.71 -12.62
CA GLN A 167 24.01 -65.04 -13.92
C GLN A 167 25.01 -65.65 -14.93
N GLN A 168 26.32 -65.46 -14.75
CA GLN A 168 27.35 -66.15 -15.54
C GLN A 168 27.64 -67.57 -15.01
N GLU A 169 27.27 -67.88 -13.76
CA GLU A 169 27.47 -69.17 -13.12
C GLU A 169 26.13 -69.92 -12.88
N GLY A 170 25.51 -70.37 -13.98
CA GLY A 170 24.70 -71.61 -14.04
C GLY A 170 23.24 -71.49 -14.54
N PRO A 171 22.60 -72.59 -14.99
CA PRO A 171 23.03 -73.70 -15.84
C PRO A 171 22.27 -73.73 -17.20
N THR A 172 22.81 -74.49 -18.16
CA THR A 172 22.18 -74.88 -19.44
C THR A 172 20.76 -75.45 -19.24
N GLY A 173 19.75 -74.82 -19.86
CA GLY A 173 18.37 -75.34 -19.87
C GLY A 173 17.39 -74.52 -20.71
N SER A 174 17.32 -74.85 -22.00
CA SER A 174 16.25 -74.71 -23.01
C SER A 174 15.06 -73.74 -22.85
N LEU A 175 14.86 -72.95 -23.91
CA LEU A 175 13.66 -72.23 -24.44
C LEU A 175 12.35 -73.08 -24.49
N PRO A 176 11.12 -72.52 -24.69
CA PRO A 176 10.81 -71.41 -25.62
C PRO A 176 9.72 -70.36 -25.22
N SER A 177 9.76 -69.22 -25.94
CA SER A 177 8.71 -68.18 -26.14
C SER A 177 7.47 -68.75 -26.90
N PRO A 178 6.37 -68.01 -27.30
CA PRO A 178 6.24 -66.54 -27.47
C PRO A 178 4.81 -65.88 -27.33
N GLY A 179 4.75 -64.56 -27.59
CA GLY A 179 3.55 -63.82 -28.07
C GLY A 179 2.99 -62.77 -27.10
N PHE A 180 2.46 -61.60 -27.46
CA PHE A 180 2.20 -60.89 -28.72
C PHE A 180 1.94 -59.39 -28.37
N THR A 181 2.32 -58.46 -29.26
CA THR A 181 1.75 -57.11 -29.62
C THR A 181 0.94 -56.27 -28.58
N ILE A 182 1.06 -54.93 -28.48
CA ILE A 182 0.45 -53.90 -29.37
C ILE A 182 0.98 -52.47 -28.99
N ARG A 183 1.13 -51.59 -29.99
CA ARG A 183 1.50 -50.14 -30.02
C ARG A 183 0.23 -49.24 -29.88
N PRO A 184 0.17 -47.91 -30.18
CA PRO A 184 0.89 -46.68 -29.76
C PRO A 184 -0.05 -45.48 -29.37
N ARG A 185 0.49 -44.37 -28.83
CA ARG A 185 0.28 -42.94 -29.27
C ARG A 185 0.80 -41.96 -28.19
N HIS A 186 1.77 -41.08 -28.46
CA HIS A 186 1.69 -39.77 -29.14
C HIS A 186 0.72 -38.77 -28.50
N LEU A 187 1.23 -37.71 -27.88
CA LEU A 187 1.07 -36.32 -28.35
C LEU A 187 1.90 -35.34 -27.50
N SER A 188 2.81 -34.64 -28.18
CA SER A 188 3.53 -33.45 -27.69
C SER A 188 2.64 -32.21 -27.84
N THR A 189 2.81 -31.20 -26.97
CA THR A 189 2.42 -29.82 -27.27
C THR A 189 3.38 -28.83 -26.54
N PRO A 190 3.78 -27.70 -27.16
CA PRO A 190 4.96 -26.90 -26.81
C PRO A 190 4.62 -25.63 -26.00
N PRO A 191 5.61 -24.82 -25.56
CA PRO A 191 5.39 -23.62 -24.74
C PRO A 191 5.20 -22.36 -25.60
N PRO A 192 4.58 -21.28 -25.07
CA PRO A 192 4.71 -19.97 -25.67
C PRO A 192 5.78 -19.13 -24.98
N ALA A 193 6.57 -18.47 -25.81
CA ALA A 193 7.50 -17.41 -25.47
C ALA A 193 6.85 -16.02 -25.61
N THR A 194 7.63 -15.02 -25.20
CA THR A 194 7.64 -13.61 -25.65
C THR A 194 6.69 -12.64 -24.95
N SER A 195 7.24 -11.65 -24.25
CA SER A 195 7.45 -10.31 -24.84
C SER A 195 8.08 -9.34 -23.85
N ALA A 196 9.30 -8.90 -24.18
CA ALA A 196 9.94 -7.74 -23.59
C ALA A 196 9.24 -6.47 -24.11
N ALA A 197 8.92 -5.55 -23.20
CA ALA A 197 8.47 -4.21 -23.54
C ALA A 197 9.43 -3.17 -22.92
N ILE A 198 9.92 -2.33 -23.81
CA ILE A 198 10.88 -1.25 -23.62
C ILE A 198 10.28 -0.14 -22.75
N LEU A 199 10.96 0.21 -21.66
CA LEU A 199 10.57 1.31 -20.78
C LEU A 199 11.11 2.64 -21.31
N THR A 200 10.23 3.46 -21.86
CA THR A 200 10.50 4.86 -22.22
C THR A 200 10.48 5.72 -20.95
N LYS A 201 11.54 6.51 -20.75
CA LYS A 201 11.69 7.44 -19.62
C LYS A 201 10.77 8.64 -19.81
N SER A 202 9.66 8.71 -19.08
CA SER A 202 8.88 9.93 -18.89
C SER A 202 8.76 10.31 -17.41
N SER A 203 9.42 11.43 -17.09
CA SER A 203 9.09 12.40 -16.03
C SER A 203 8.61 11.88 -14.66
N HIS A 204 9.56 11.85 -13.72
CA HIS A 204 9.45 11.55 -12.28
C HIS A 204 8.36 12.34 -11.49
N ARG A 205 7.71 13.36 -12.09
CA ARG A 205 6.80 14.26 -11.37
C ARG A 205 5.31 13.96 -11.54
N GLU A 206 4.92 13.17 -12.55
CA GLU A 206 3.54 12.68 -12.72
C GLU A 206 3.28 11.39 -11.90
N HIS A 207 4.33 10.61 -11.63
CA HIS A 207 4.28 9.41 -10.80
C HIS A 207 4.03 9.67 -9.30
N ALA A 208 4.18 10.91 -8.84
CA ALA A 208 3.97 11.28 -7.43
C ALA A 208 2.51 11.10 -6.99
N TRP A 209 1.53 11.38 -7.86
CA TRP A 209 0.11 11.20 -7.49
C TRP A 209 -0.29 9.71 -7.49
N GLY A 210 0.23 8.91 -8.42
CA GLY A 210 -0.05 7.46 -8.47
C GLY A 210 0.47 6.71 -7.22
N ALA A 211 1.64 7.10 -6.72
CA ALA A 211 2.23 6.50 -5.51
C ALA A 211 1.54 6.93 -4.20
N ILE A 212 0.97 8.15 -4.15
CA ILE A 212 0.16 8.64 -3.03
C ILE A 212 -1.22 7.94 -2.97
N LEU A 213 -1.74 7.47 -4.10
CA LEU A 213 -3.09 6.88 -4.22
C LEU A 213 -3.19 5.39 -3.86
N GLY A 214 -2.09 4.76 -3.45
CA GLY A 214 -2.04 3.30 -3.27
C GLY A 214 -2.87 2.73 -2.13
N HIS A 215 -3.39 3.51 -1.17
CA HIS A 215 -3.79 2.93 0.14
C HIS A 215 -5.18 3.29 0.68
N THR A 216 -6.11 3.74 -0.15
CA THR A 216 -7.54 3.75 0.25
C THR A 216 -8.40 3.34 -0.92
N LYS A 217 -9.10 2.21 -0.79
CA LYS A 217 -10.03 1.66 -1.79
C LYS A 217 -11.27 2.56 -1.86
N HIS A 218 -11.17 3.67 -2.59
CA HIS A 218 -12.28 4.59 -2.83
C HIS A 218 -12.73 4.51 -4.29
N THR A 219 -14.01 4.21 -4.48
CA THR A 219 -14.62 3.97 -5.79
C THR A 219 -15.61 5.08 -6.09
N LEU A 220 -15.44 5.73 -7.26
CA LEU A 220 -16.43 6.67 -7.77
C LEU A 220 -17.49 5.94 -8.59
N ALA A 221 -18.72 5.96 -8.10
CA ALA A 221 -19.90 5.47 -8.81
C ALA A 221 -20.70 6.65 -9.39
N LYS A 222 -21.45 6.42 -10.47
CA LYS A 222 -22.42 7.40 -10.99
C LYS A 222 -23.74 7.27 -10.25
N THR A 223 -24.45 8.39 -10.06
CA THR A 223 -25.82 8.38 -9.53
C THR A 223 -26.77 7.73 -10.52
N GLU A 224 -27.66 6.86 -10.05
CA GLU A 224 -28.74 6.25 -10.86
C GLU A 224 -29.94 7.20 -11.05
N GLU A 225 -29.91 8.39 -10.44
CA GLU A 225 -30.98 9.38 -10.60
C GLU A 225 -30.85 10.11 -11.95
N TYR A 226 -31.92 10.08 -12.76
CA TYR A 226 -31.99 10.77 -14.05
C TYR A 226 -32.95 11.97 -14.00
N ARG A 227 -32.64 12.99 -14.78
CA ARG A 227 -33.53 14.10 -15.10
C ARG A 227 -33.91 14.00 -16.57
N GLU A 228 -35.21 14.02 -16.81
CA GLU A 228 -35.78 14.13 -18.16
C GLU A 228 -35.90 15.61 -18.55
N ARG A 229 -35.52 15.92 -19.80
CA ARG A 229 -35.80 17.19 -20.44
C ARG A 229 -36.32 16.95 -21.84
N ARG A 230 -37.36 17.67 -22.22
CA ARG A 230 -37.81 17.70 -23.62
C ARG A 230 -36.89 18.62 -24.41
N ASN A 231 -36.31 18.12 -25.49
CA ASN A 231 -35.47 18.92 -26.39
C ASN A 231 -36.34 19.73 -27.37
N ALA A 232 -35.70 20.56 -28.21
CA ALA A 232 -36.39 21.41 -29.19
C ALA A 232 -37.20 20.64 -30.23
N SER A 233 -36.88 19.36 -30.47
CA SER A 233 -37.63 18.47 -31.40
C SER A 233 -38.75 17.68 -30.71
N GLY A 234 -39.02 17.91 -29.43
CA GLY A 234 -40.07 17.23 -28.67
C GLY A 234 -39.66 15.86 -28.11
N ALA A 235 -38.46 15.37 -28.40
CA ALA A 235 -37.94 14.12 -27.85
C ALA A 235 -37.52 14.27 -26.38
N ILE A 236 -37.73 13.21 -25.60
CA ILE A 236 -37.33 13.16 -24.18
C ILE A 236 -35.86 12.75 -24.10
N GLU A 237 -35.02 13.64 -23.59
CA GLU A 237 -33.62 13.38 -23.29
C GLU A 237 -33.45 13.07 -21.80
N ARG A 238 -32.85 11.91 -21.49
CA ARG A 238 -32.50 11.48 -20.13
C ARG A 238 -31.04 11.80 -19.84
N ARG A 239 -30.76 12.60 -18.81
CA ARG A 239 -29.40 12.86 -18.32
C ARG A 239 -29.32 12.61 -16.82
N HIS A 240 -28.21 12.05 -16.34
CA HIS A 240 -27.98 11.89 -14.90
C HIS A 240 -28.17 13.22 -14.17
N ARG A 241 -28.80 13.18 -12.99
CA ARG A 241 -29.02 14.36 -12.17
C ARG A 241 -27.67 14.90 -11.69
N PRO A 242 -27.32 16.15 -12.00
CA PRO A 242 -26.06 16.73 -11.58
C PRO A 242 -26.18 17.27 -10.14
N HIS A 243 -25.19 16.95 -9.30
CA HIS A 243 -25.09 17.40 -7.90
C HIS A 243 -23.84 18.27 -7.70
N ALA A 244 -23.87 19.15 -6.71
CA ALA A 244 -22.72 20.00 -6.40
C ALA A 244 -21.57 19.15 -5.86
N CYS A 245 -20.40 19.25 -6.50
CA CYS A 245 -19.17 18.64 -6.00
C CYS A 245 -18.77 19.28 -4.68
N LYS A 246 -18.44 18.46 -3.67
CA LYS A 246 -18.09 18.95 -2.32
C LYS A 246 -16.81 19.79 -2.33
N VAL A 247 -15.77 19.32 -2.99
CA VAL A 247 -14.51 20.05 -3.15
C VAL A 247 -14.70 21.36 -3.91
N CYS A 248 -15.41 21.33 -5.05
CA CYS A 248 -15.71 22.56 -5.78
C CYS A 248 -16.62 23.51 -4.99
N SER A 249 -17.42 23.02 -4.04
CA SER A 249 -18.26 23.86 -3.20
C SER A 249 -17.44 24.62 -2.18
N VAL A 250 -16.42 23.99 -1.59
CA VAL A 250 -15.50 24.60 -0.62
C VAL A 250 -14.51 25.52 -1.31
N LEU A 251 -13.88 25.07 -2.40
CA LEU A 251 -12.86 25.84 -3.13
C LEU A 251 -13.46 26.88 -4.08
N ARG A 252 -14.78 27.11 -4.04
CA ARG A 252 -15.37 28.19 -4.83
C ARG A 252 -14.91 29.52 -4.23
N GLY A 253 -14.35 30.38 -5.06
CA GLY A 253 -14.22 31.78 -4.70
C GLY A 253 -15.60 32.41 -4.49
N GLU A 254 -15.63 33.54 -3.78
CA GLU A 254 -16.84 34.31 -3.54
C GLU A 254 -17.58 34.62 -4.86
N GLY A 255 -18.91 34.45 -4.86
CA GLY A 255 -19.77 34.68 -6.02
C GLY A 255 -19.78 33.59 -7.11
N ARG A 256 -18.98 32.51 -7.03
CA ARG A 256 -18.99 31.42 -8.03
C ARG A 256 -19.85 30.24 -7.62
N ARG A 257 -20.51 29.60 -8.60
CA ARG A 257 -21.24 28.33 -8.38
C ARG A 257 -20.27 27.16 -8.33
N ALA A 258 -20.53 26.22 -7.43
CA ALA A 258 -19.82 24.95 -7.38
C ALA A 258 -20.02 24.18 -8.71
N SER A 259 -18.96 23.54 -9.21
CA SER A 259 -19.09 22.63 -10.33
C SER A 259 -20.00 21.46 -9.98
N GLN A 260 -20.73 20.98 -10.97
CA GLN A 260 -21.61 19.83 -10.80
C GLN A 260 -20.97 18.53 -11.28
N THR A 261 -21.36 17.42 -10.67
CA THR A 261 -20.91 16.06 -10.97
C THR A 261 -22.07 15.09 -10.80
N CYS A 262 -22.05 13.99 -11.54
CA CYS A 262 -22.92 12.83 -11.31
C CYS A 262 -22.21 11.70 -10.56
N HIS A 263 -20.93 11.88 -10.19
CA HIS A 263 -20.15 10.87 -9.48
C HIS A 263 -20.16 11.11 -7.98
N TYR A 264 -20.21 10.04 -7.20
CA TYR A 264 -20.08 10.04 -5.76
C TYR A 264 -19.12 8.94 -5.31
N CYS A 265 -18.47 9.14 -4.17
CA CYS A 265 -17.66 8.10 -3.53
C CYS A 265 -18.57 7.19 -2.71
N VAL A 266 -18.53 5.89 -2.99
CA VAL A 266 -19.35 4.86 -2.32
C VAL A 266 -18.98 4.80 -0.84
N GLU A 267 -17.69 4.64 -0.55
CA GLU A 267 -17.19 4.36 0.79
C GLU A 267 -17.34 5.58 1.72
N CYS A 268 -17.05 6.80 1.23
CA CYS A 268 -17.30 8.02 2.03
C CYS A 268 -18.79 8.30 2.25
N THR A 269 -19.66 7.83 1.36
CA THR A 269 -21.11 7.95 1.55
C THR A 269 -21.61 6.98 2.61
N ASP A 270 -21.09 5.75 2.60
CA ASP A 270 -21.42 4.72 3.59
C ASP A 270 -20.90 5.08 4.99
N GLN A 271 -19.65 5.54 5.09
CA GLN A 271 -19.03 5.97 6.35
C GLN A 271 -19.80 7.12 7.03
N ARG A 272 -20.48 7.97 6.25
CA ARG A 272 -21.20 9.15 6.75
C ARG A 272 -22.69 8.89 7.01
N GLY A 273 -23.11 7.63 7.11
CA GLY A 273 -24.48 7.28 7.54
C GLY A 273 -25.58 7.83 6.62
N GLY A 274 -25.29 8.06 5.34
CA GLY A 274 -26.27 8.49 4.35
C GLY A 274 -26.09 9.90 3.77
N GLY A 275 -25.06 10.65 4.17
CA GLY A 275 -24.67 11.87 3.47
C GLY A 275 -23.89 11.56 2.18
N VAL A 276 -24.52 11.74 1.01
CA VAL A 276 -23.86 11.40 -0.27
C VAL A 276 -22.72 12.37 -0.61
N VAL A 277 -21.53 11.82 -0.86
CA VAL A 277 -20.30 12.57 -1.13
C VAL A 277 -20.03 12.65 -2.63
N PHE A 278 -20.54 13.70 -3.27
CA PHE A 278 -20.35 13.96 -4.70
C PHE A 278 -18.99 14.59 -5.00
N LEU A 279 -18.21 13.97 -5.89
CA LEU A 279 -16.86 14.39 -6.26
C LEU A 279 -16.69 14.44 -7.78
N CYS A 280 -15.89 15.40 -8.28
CA CYS A 280 -15.48 15.41 -9.68
C CYS A 280 -14.27 14.50 -9.88
N ASP A 281 -14.34 13.66 -10.92
CA ASP A 281 -13.23 12.83 -11.38
C ASP A 281 -12.34 13.51 -12.43
N LYS A 282 -12.46 14.83 -12.56
CA LYS A 282 -11.70 15.62 -13.55
C LYS A 282 -10.86 16.65 -12.84
N VAL A 283 -9.66 16.89 -13.36
CA VAL A 283 -8.81 17.99 -12.90
C VAL A 283 -9.54 19.30 -13.15
N ARG A 284 -9.54 20.17 -12.13
CA ARG A 284 -10.20 21.47 -12.15
C ARG A 284 -9.20 22.54 -11.76
N PRO A 285 -9.20 23.71 -12.44
CA PRO A 285 -8.35 24.82 -12.06
C PRO A 285 -8.90 25.48 -10.79
N HIS A 286 -8.42 25.01 -9.65
CA HIS A 286 -8.63 25.66 -8.35
C HIS A 286 -7.58 26.76 -8.17
N ARG A 287 -7.92 27.84 -7.43
CA ARG A 287 -7.07 29.03 -7.31
C ARG A 287 -5.72 28.74 -6.63
N ALA A 288 -5.72 27.90 -5.59
CA ALA A 288 -4.49 27.55 -4.89
C ALA A 288 -3.65 26.58 -5.72
N ALA A 289 -2.35 26.86 -5.82
CA ALA A 289 -1.40 26.09 -6.64
C ALA A 289 -1.37 24.59 -6.27
N GLU A 290 -1.58 24.27 -4.99
CA GLU A 290 -1.65 22.90 -4.46
C GLU A 290 -2.78 22.05 -5.07
N TYR A 291 -3.84 22.67 -5.58
CA TYR A 291 -5.03 21.97 -6.11
C TYR A 291 -5.09 21.94 -7.65
N GLN A 292 -4.21 22.67 -8.35
CA GLN A 292 -4.35 22.92 -9.80
C GLN A 292 -4.24 21.66 -10.67
N LYS A 293 -3.55 20.63 -10.19
CA LYS A 293 -3.31 19.37 -10.94
C LYS A 293 -4.05 18.17 -10.38
N ALA A 294 -4.81 18.35 -9.30
CA ALA A 294 -5.54 17.27 -8.64
C ALA A 294 -7.01 17.22 -9.10
N THR A 295 -7.56 16.02 -9.21
CA THR A 295 -9.01 15.84 -9.31
C THR A 295 -9.67 16.14 -7.97
N CYS A 296 -10.95 16.50 -7.96
CA CYS A 296 -11.66 16.68 -6.69
C CYS A 296 -11.73 15.39 -5.87
N ASN A 297 -11.70 14.22 -6.51
CA ASN A 297 -11.54 12.94 -5.84
C ASN A 297 -10.25 12.90 -5.02
N GLN A 298 -9.13 13.23 -5.66
CA GLN A 298 -7.80 13.25 -5.02
C GLN A 298 -7.73 14.28 -3.89
N ILE A 299 -8.26 15.49 -4.11
CA ILE A 299 -8.28 16.53 -3.07
C ILE A 299 -9.06 16.04 -1.84
N TRP A 300 -10.25 15.46 -2.05
CA TRP A 300 -11.09 14.99 -0.95
C TRP A 300 -10.42 13.89 -0.12
N HIS A 301 -9.86 12.88 -0.79
CA HIS A 301 -9.29 11.72 -0.10
C HIS A 301 -7.88 11.98 0.44
N ALA A 302 -7.00 12.56 -0.37
CA ALA A 302 -5.58 12.69 -0.03
C ALA A 302 -5.26 13.99 0.71
N LEU A 303 -5.88 15.11 0.35
CA LEU A 303 -5.55 16.41 0.96
C LEU A 303 -6.47 16.74 2.14
N TRP A 304 -7.72 16.31 2.10
CA TRP A 304 -8.70 16.61 3.14
C TRP A 304 -9.06 15.40 4.02
N SER A 305 -8.30 14.31 3.93
CA SER A 305 -8.51 13.09 4.73
C SER A 305 -9.98 12.64 4.75
N ASN A 306 -10.52 12.31 3.58
CA ASN A 306 -11.93 11.92 3.42
C ASN A 306 -12.95 12.98 3.86
N GLY A 307 -12.54 14.25 3.91
CA GLY A 307 -13.35 15.39 4.32
C GLY A 307 -13.35 15.66 5.83
N GLU A 308 -12.35 15.20 6.57
CA GLU A 308 -12.13 15.57 7.97
C GLU A 308 -11.35 16.89 8.09
N ASN A 309 -10.42 17.13 7.18
CA ASN A 309 -9.53 18.31 7.18
C ASN A 309 -9.96 19.36 6.15
N MET A 310 -11.26 19.62 6.03
CA MET A 310 -11.77 20.62 5.09
C MET A 310 -11.49 22.04 5.60
N PRO A 311 -11.12 23.00 4.71
CA PRO A 311 -10.94 24.38 5.11
C PRO A 311 -12.21 24.97 5.73
N GLU A 312 -12.08 25.58 6.92
CA GLU A 312 -13.19 26.20 7.67
C GLU A 312 -13.98 27.22 6.84
N SER A 313 -13.28 27.95 5.96
CA SER A 313 -13.87 28.92 5.03
C SER A 313 -14.94 28.33 4.10
N GLY A 314 -14.96 27.01 3.91
CA GLY A 314 -15.93 26.32 3.05
C GLY A 314 -16.93 25.41 3.78
N VAL A 315 -16.83 25.22 5.10
CA VAL A 315 -17.68 24.28 5.85
C VAL A 315 -19.14 24.72 5.87
N SER A 316 -19.39 26.02 6.07
CA SER A 316 -20.74 26.64 5.99
C SER A 316 -21.40 26.52 4.62
N SER A 317 -20.60 26.20 3.60
CA SER A 317 -20.97 26.20 2.19
C SER A 317 -21.42 24.82 1.69
N ILE A 318 -21.17 23.76 2.49
CA ILE A 318 -21.45 22.37 2.12
C ILE A 318 -22.81 21.94 2.66
N ARG A 319 -23.75 21.68 1.75
CA ARG A 319 -25.00 20.99 2.11
C ARG A 319 -24.81 19.49 1.95
N MET A 320 -24.73 18.75 3.05
CA MET A 320 -24.84 17.28 3.04
C MET A 320 -26.32 16.92 2.88
N ARG A 321 -26.65 16.13 1.85
CA ARG A 321 -28.01 15.66 1.63
C ARG A 321 -28.07 14.20 2.04
N THR A 322 -28.94 13.88 3.00
CA THR A 322 -29.24 12.52 3.45
C THR A 322 -29.81 11.70 2.27
N LYS A 323 -29.62 10.37 2.30
CA LYS A 323 -29.85 9.45 1.17
C LYS A 323 -31.07 9.79 0.31
N LEU A 324 -30.90 9.63 -1.00
CA LEU A 324 -32.00 9.36 -1.91
C LEU A 324 -32.65 8.05 -1.45
N LYS A 325 -33.92 8.13 -1.05
CA LYS A 325 -34.78 6.98 -0.75
C LYS A 325 -34.66 6.00 -1.93
N PRO A 326 -34.43 4.69 -1.72
CA PRO A 326 -34.54 3.73 -2.81
C PRO A 326 -35.91 3.92 -3.45
N SER A 327 -35.95 4.13 -4.75
CA SER A 327 -37.21 4.16 -5.49
C SER A 327 -37.82 2.77 -5.40
N GLU A 328 -38.82 2.62 -4.53
CA GLU A 328 -39.67 1.42 -4.56
C GLU A 328 -40.38 1.38 -5.92
N PRO A 329 -40.31 0.25 -6.64
CA PRO A 329 -41.10 0.08 -7.85
C PRO A 329 -42.55 -0.22 -7.46
N GLY A 330 -43.46 0.67 -7.85
CA GLY A 330 -44.87 0.36 -8.02
C GLY A 330 -45.75 0.54 -6.79
N SER A 331 -46.30 1.74 -6.65
CA SER A 331 -47.63 1.92 -6.08
C SER A 331 -48.32 3.03 -6.85
N THR A 332 -49.11 2.60 -7.82
CA THR A 332 -50.04 3.40 -8.64
C THR A 332 -50.90 4.26 -7.72
N PRO A 333 -51.02 5.58 -7.93
CA PRO A 333 -52.08 6.34 -7.30
C PRO A 333 -53.39 5.97 -8.03
N LEU A 334 -54.20 5.13 -7.38
CA LEU A 334 -55.60 4.97 -7.69
C LEU A 334 -56.27 6.35 -7.63
N GLY A 335 -56.93 6.69 -8.74
CA GLY A 335 -57.46 8.02 -8.99
C GLY A 335 -58.44 8.50 -7.93
N HIS A 336 -58.38 9.80 -7.66
CA HIS A 336 -59.52 10.52 -7.10
C HIS A 336 -60.20 11.27 -8.23
N VAL A 337 -61.23 10.61 -8.78
CA VAL A 337 -62.34 11.26 -9.46
C VAL A 337 -63.13 12.00 -8.38
N GLY A 338 -63.37 13.29 -8.62
CA GLY A 338 -63.95 14.20 -7.63
C GLY A 338 -65.39 13.89 -7.23
N LYS A 339 -65.86 14.61 -6.21
CA LYS A 339 -67.28 14.92 -6.04
C LYS A 339 -67.44 16.30 -5.38
N SER A 340 -68.27 17.08 -6.05
CA SER A 340 -68.86 18.38 -5.75
C SER A 340 -69.67 18.46 -4.45
N LEU A 341 -69.87 19.72 -4.02
CA LEU A 341 -70.98 20.31 -3.24
C LEU A 341 -71.14 19.78 -1.79
N VAL A 342 -71.35 20.60 -0.76
CA VAL A 342 -72.18 21.82 -0.61
C VAL A 342 -71.47 22.83 0.29
#